data_AF-M3GZI5-F1
#
_entry.id   AF-M3GZI5-F1
#
_cell.length_a   1.000
_cell.length_b   1.000
_cell.length_c   1.000
_cell.angle_alpha   90.00
_cell.angle_beta   90.00
_cell.angle_gamma   90.00
#
_symmetry.space_group_name_H-M   'P 1'
#
loop_
_entity.id
_entity.type
_entity.pdbx_description
1 polymer ?
#
loop_
_entity_poly.entity_id
_entity_poly.type
_entity_poly.pdbx_seq_one_letter_code
_entity_poly.pdbx_strand_id
1 'polypeptide(L)'
;MNEQEQISINLNDFVKVKLNEAGFKRLTEDYNSLMPSSVCRVSIWHFQKQVDADGYSMFQIHEFMRIFSPDLHLVDMNVLIVRRKEL
;
A
#
# COMPACT_ATOMS: atom_id res chain seq x y z
N MET A 1 0.03 3.37 36.42
CA MET A 1 -0.43 2.44 35.37
C MET A 1 -0.72 3.31 34.17
N ASN A 2 0.15 3.31 33.16
CA ASN A 2 -0.06 4.13 31.98
C ASN A 2 -1.18 3.46 31.17
N GLU A 3 -2.29 4.18 31.00
CA GLU A 3 -3.34 3.82 30.07
C GLU A 3 -2.69 3.73 28.68
N GLN A 4 -2.50 2.52 28.17
CA GLN A 4 -2.17 2.33 26.77
C GLN A 4 -3.36 2.87 25.99
N GLU A 5 -3.19 4.03 25.34
CA GLU A 5 -4.16 4.52 24.37
C GLU A 5 -4.42 3.40 23.37
N GLN A 6 -5.61 2.80 23.46
CA GLN A 6 -6.00 1.73 22.57
C GLN A 6 -6.28 2.37 21.21
N ILE A 7 -5.29 2.33 20.33
CA ILE A 7 -5.45 2.82 18.96
C ILE A 7 -6.38 1.85 18.23
N SER A 8 -7.67 2.19 18.19
CA SER A 8 -8.64 1.48 17.35
C SER A 8 -8.36 1.82 15.89
N ILE A 9 -7.79 0.88 15.15
CA ILE A 9 -7.56 1.00 13.71
C ILE A 9 -8.73 0.34 12.98
N ASN A 10 -9.44 1.07 12.12
CA ASN A 10 -10.40 0.48 11.21
C ASN A 10 -9.66 0.01 9.96
N LEU A 11 -9.66 -1.29 9.68
CA LEU A 11 -8.94 -1.87 8.54
C LEU A 11 -9.47 -1.42 7.16
N ASN A 12 -10.65 -0.79 7.13
CA ASN A 12 -11.22 -0.14 5.94
C ASN A 12 -10.80 1.33 5.78
N ASP A 13 -10.05 1.89 6.74
CA ASP A 13 -9.42 3.20 6.56
C ASP A 13 -8.25 3.10 5.56
N PHE A 14 -7.63 4.23 5.25
CA PHE A 14 -6.61 4.33 4.22
C PHE A 14 -5.22 4.61 4.80
N VAL A 15 -4.21 4.25 4.03
CA VAL A 15 -2.81 4.64 4.26
C VAL A 15 -2.27 5.21 2.96
N LYS A 16 -1.48 6.28 3.09
CA LYS A 16 -0.63 6.79 2.02
C LYS A 16 0.77 6.24 2.21
N VAL A 17 1.35 5.65 1.17
CA VAL A 17 2.66 5.03 1.25
C VAL A 17 3.51 5.51 0.09
N LYS A 18 4.70 6.01 0.40
CA LYS A 18 5.71 6.35 -0.62
C LYS A 18 6.50 5.09 -0.93
N LEU A 19 6.11 4.40 -1.99
CA LEU A 19 6.74 3.16 -2.40
C LEU A 19 8.12 3.43 -3.01
N ASN A 20 9.09 2.60 -2.64
CA ASN A 20 10.35 2.48 -3.36
C ASN A 20 10.17 1.52 -4.55
N GLU A 21 11.23 1.31 -5.34
CA GLU A 21 11.19 0.42 -6.51
C GLU A 21 10.75 -1.01 -6.17
N ALA A 22 11.22 -1.56 -5.04
CA ALA A 22 10.83 -2.88 -4.56
C ALA A 22 9.33 -2.94 -4.22
N GLY A 23 8.76 -1.87 -3.64
CA GLY A 23 7.33 -1.75 -3.37
C GLY A 23 6.49 -1.73 -4.63
N PHE A 24 6.90 -0.96 -5.64
CA PHE A 24 6.22 -0.97 -6.94
C PHE A 24 6.30 -2.33 -7.61
N LYS A 25 7.45 -3.02 -7.50
CA LYS A 25 7.61 -4.38 -8.02
C LYS A 25 6.64 -5.36 -7.35
N ARG A 26 6.56 -5.34 -6.02
CA ARG A 26 5.63 -6.21 -5.27
C ARG A 26 4.17 -5.93 -5.60
N LEU A 27 3.76 -4.66 -5.65
CA LEU A 27 2.42 -4.27 -6.06
C LEU A 27 2.09 -4.77 -7.48
N THR A 28 3.06 -4.67 -8.39
CA THR A 28 2.91 -5.14 -9.77
C THR A 28 2.77 -6.66 -9.85
N GLU A 29 3.57 -7.39 -9.09
CA GLU A 29 3.51 -8.85 -9.02
C GLU A 29 2.17 -9.33 -8.45
N ASP A 30 1.74 -8.73 -7.34
CA ASP A 30 0.45 -9.02 -6.72
C ASP A 30 -0.71 -8.78 -7.69
N TYR A 31 -0.77 -7.59 -8.30
CA TYR A 31 -1.80 -7.26 -9.28
C TYR A 31 -1.82 -8.25 -10.45
N ASN A 32 -0.66 -8.50 -11.06
CA ASN A 32 -0.56 -9.41 -12.20
C ASN A 32 -0.86 -10.87 -11.83
N SER A 33 -0.69 -11.28 -10.58
CA SER A 33 -1.02 -12.63 -10.11
C SER A 33 -2.52 -12.88 -10.01
N LEU A 34 -3.30 -11.82 -9.75
CA LEU A 34 -4.76 -11.86 -9.65
C LEU A 34 -5.46 -11.73 -11.01
N MET A 35 -4.74 -11.28 -12.04
CA MET A 35 -5.31 -11.11 -13.38
C MET A 35 -5.41 -12.45 -14.12
N PRO A 36 -6.53 -12.71 -14.83
CA PRO A 36 -6.63 -13.87 -15.69
C PRO A 36 -5.61 -13.79 -16.83
N SER A 37 -5.16 -14.95 -17.33
CA SER A 37 -4.12 -15.06 -18.35
C SER A 37 -4.45 -14.41 -19.70
N SER A 38 -5.72 -14.05 -19.93
CA SER A 38 -6.18 -13.33 -21.11
C SER A 38 -5.94 -11.81 -21.05
N VAL A 39 -5.58 -11.27 -19.89
CA VAL A 39 -5.34 -9.84 -19.68
C VAL A 39 -3.86 -9.52 -19.78
N CYS A 40 -3.52 -8.42 -20.46
CA CYS A 40 -2.15 -7.96 -20.58
C CYS A 40 -1.59 -7.58 -19.21
N ARG A 41 -0.42 -8.12 -18.86
CA ARG A 41 0.28 -7.80 -17.61
C ARG A 41 0.80 -6.37 -17.65
N VAL A 42 0.76 -5.70 -16.50
CA VAL A 42 1.29 -4.35 -16.34
C VAL A 42 2.73 -4.37 -15.83
N SER A 43 3.48 -3.29 -16.12
CA SER A 43 4.81 -3.06 -15.55
C SER A 43 4.73 -2.13 -14.34
N ILE A 44 5.84 -1.98 -13.60
CA ILE A 44 5.95 -1.06 -12.46
C ILE A 44 5.56 0.38 -12.81
N TRP A 45 5.81 0.79 -14.06
CA TRP A 45 5.52 2.13 -14.55
C TRP A 45 4.02 2.46 -14.55
N HIS A 46 3.17 1.43 -14.67
CA HIS A 46 1.72 1.59 -14.56
C HIS A 46 1.34 2.22 -13.21
N PHE A 47 1.93 1.76 -12.11
CA PHE A 47 1.65 2.25 -10.76
C PHE A 47 2.44 3.50 -10.40
N GLN A 48 3.67 3.65 -10.90
CA GLN A 48 4.46 4.87 -10.69
C GLN A 48 3.76 6.14 -11.21
N LYS A 49 2.92 6.02 -12.24
CA LYS A 49 2.14 7.13 -12.78
C LYS A 49 0.86 7.46 -12.03
N GLN A 50 0.47 6.63 -11.07
CA GLN A 50 -0.77 6.78 -10.31
C GLN A 50 -0.55 7.37 -8.91
N VAL A 51 0.70 7.66 -8.55
CA VAL A 51 1.01 8.36 -7.30
C VAL A 51 0.47 9.79 -7.31
N ASP A 52 0.19 10.34 -6.12
CA ASP A 52 -0.19 11.74 -5.98
C ASP A 52 1.00 12.69 -6.24
N ALA A 53 0.74 14.00 -6.18
CA ALA A 53 1.75 15.04 -6.44
C ALA A 53 2.98 14.94 -5.51
N ASP A 54 2.81 14.36 -4.31
CA ASP A 54 3.87 14.16 -3.32
C ASP A 54 4.54 12.79 -3.44
N GLY A 55 4.10 11.95 -4.39
CA GLY A 55 4.63 10.64 -4.69
C GLY A 55 4.05 9.49 -3.85
N TYR A 56 2.89 9.68 -3.22
CA TYR A 56 2.24 8.65 -2.42
C TYR A 56 1.24 7.82 -3.24
N SER A 57 1.24 6.52 -2.99
CA SER A 57 0.16 5.61 -3.36
C SER A 57 -0.80 5.44 -2.19
N MET A 58 -2.10 5.39 -2.45
CA MET A 58 -3.13 5.22 -1.43
C MET A 58 -3.68 3.79 -1.45
N PHE A 59 -3.83 3.19 -0.27
CA PHE A 59 -4.36 1.84 -0.10
C PHE A 59 -5.39 1.80 1.03
N GLN A 60 -6.34 0.89 0.98
CA GLN A 60 -7.02 0.50 2.21
C GLN A 60 -6.06 -0.29 3.11
N ILE A 61 -6.16 -0.14 4.43
CA ILE A 61 -5.21 -0.74 5.38
C ILE A 61 -5.13 -2.27 5.20
N HIS A 62 -6.27 -2.96 5.06
CA HIS A 62 -6.27 -4.41 4.84
C HIS A 62 -5.60 -4.83 3.53
N GLU A 63 -5.76 -4.06 2.44
CA GLU A 63 -5.08 -4.32 1.17
C GLU A 63 -3.57 -4.12 1.30
N PHE A 64 -3.17 -3.03 1.95
CA PHE A 64 -1.76 -2.75 2.24
C PHE A 64 -1.13 -3.91 3.03
N MET A 65 -1.80 -4.36 4.10
CA MET A 65 -1.33 -5.51 4.87
C MET A 65 -1.27 -6.77 4.02
N ARG A 66 -2.29 -7.08 3.20
CA ARG A 66 -2.28 -8.26 2.34
C ARG A 66 -1.10 -8.27 1.37
N ILE A 67 -0.84 -7.14 0.71
CA ILE A 67 0.18 -7.04 -0.35
C ILE A 67 1.59 -7.10 0.25
N PHE A 68 1.80 -6.42 1.37
CA PHE A 68 3.12 -6.10 1.88
C PHE A 68 3.49 -6.81 3.20
N SER A 69 2.54 -7.34 3.98
CA SER A 69 2.84 -8.08 5.23
C SER A 69 3.66 -9.37 5.07
N PRO A 70 3.58 -10.14 3.96
CA PRO A 70 4.36 -11.37 3.82
C PRO A 70 5.87 -11.12 3.74
N ASP A 71 6.28 -9.94 3.28
CA ASP A 71 7.68 -9.57 3.07
C ASP A 71 8.03 -8.39 3.99
N LEU A 72 8.45 -8.72 5.22
CA LEU A 72 8.94 -7.79 6.26
C LEU A 72 10.20 -6.98 5.86
N HIS A 73 10.57 -6.95 4.58
CA HIS A 73 11.63 -6.13 4.02
C HIS A 73 11.16 -4.71 3.63
N LEU A 74 10.01 -4.25 4.15
CA LEU A 74 9.49 -2.88 4.07
C LEU A 74 10.31 -1.86 4.88
N VAL A 75 11.60 -2.14 5.15
CA VAL A 75 12.45 -1.37 6.06
C VAL A 75 12.66 0.08 5.58
N ASP A 76 12.33 0.38 4.32
CA ASP A 76 12.53 1.69 3.69
C ASP A 76 11.25 2.34 3.12
N MET A 77 10.04 1.84 3.43
CA MET A 77 8.81 2.47 2.96
C MET A 77 8.29 3.51 3.96
N ASN A 78 8.14 4.75 3.50
CA ASN A 78 7.51 5.80 4.30
C ASN A 78 6.00 5.62 4.27
N VAL A 79 5.42 5.24 5.41
CA VAL A 79 3.98 5.02 5.59
C VAL A 79 3.38 6.17 6.40
N LEU A 80 2.36 6.81 5.85
CA LEU A 80 1.53 7.79 6.52
C LEU A 80 0.10 7.22 6.66
N ILE A 81 -0.38 7.12 7.89
CA ILE A 81 -1.78 6.72 8.14
C ILE A 81 -2.67 7.92 7.84
N VAL A 82 -3.66 7.74 6.97
CA VAL A 82 -4.64 8.79 6.64
C VAL A 82 -6.01 8.32 7.12
N ARG A 83 -6.54 8.95 8.16
CA ARG A 83 -7.84 8.53 8.70
C ARG A 83 -8.94 8.94 7.72
N ARG A 84 -9.98 8.12 7.61
CA ARG A 84 -11.12 8.35 6.69
C ARG A 84 -11.85 9.69 6.89
N LYS A 85 -11.66 10.36 8.03
CA LYS A 85 -12.21 11.71 8.31
C LYS A 85 -11.38 12.86 7.71
N GLU A 86 -10.23 12.55 7.11
CA GLU A 86 -9.25 13.51 6.57
C GLU A 86 -9.11 13.39 5.04
N LEU A 87 -9.90 12.51 4.41
CA LEU A 87 -10.10 12.39 2.96
C LEU A 87 -11.27 13.26 2.51
#